data_AF-A0A661ABB8-F1
#
_entry.id   AF-A0A661ABB8-F1
#
_cell.length_a   1.000
_cell.length_b   1.000
_cell.length_c   1.000
_cell.angle_alpha   90.00
_cell.angle_beta   90.00
_cell.angle_gamma   90.00
#
_symmetry.space_group_name_H-M   'P 1'
#
loop_
_entity.id
_entity.type
_entity.pdbx_description
1 polymer ?
#
loop_
_entity_poly.entity_id
_entity_poly.type
_entity_poly.pdbx_seq_one_letter_code
_entity_poly.pdbx_strand_id
1 'polypeptide(L)'
;TATRRAKQEVLNYLNVLENIDRYQKDGKITENHILKLHRDITKETLENPEWEGRYREIQVYVGNRITGEIIFIPPSPEDVPFLMRDFIKWLNSEESSKLHPVLVAGISHYELVRIHPFVDGNGRTARALATLVLYIREFDIKRFFVLDDYYDSDRRAYYAALKSVDQNTLDLTRWLEYFTEGVKVSILRVKEKVLQLSIEKGRQRKKGQIALTERQMKIIGFIQQHGKITAGDVANMFKITRQAALKELSKLIELGVIELRGKGRGAHYVLV
;
A
#
# COMPACT_ATOMS: atom_id res chain seq x y z
N THR A 1 -4.61 19.54 -16.49
CA THR A 1 -4.49 20.02 -15.09
C THR A 1 -5.55 19.32 -14.25
N ALA A 2 -5.23 18.78 -13.07
CA ALA A 2 -6.21 18.09 -12.24
C ALA A 2 -7.37 19.02 -11.82
N THR A 3 -8.62 18.53 -11.88
CA THR A 3 -9.82 19.28 -11.48
C THR A 3 -9.80 19.61 -9.98
N ARG A 4 -10.55 20.63 -9.56
CA ARG A 4 -10.68 20.99 -8.14
C ARG A 4 -11.15 19.79 -7.30
N ARG A 5 -12.13 19.04 -7.82
CA ARG A 5 -12.64 17.80 -7.22
C ARG A 5 -11.52 16.76 -7.04
N ALA A 6 -10.78 16.43 -8.11
CA ALA A 6 -9.72 15.42 -8.03
C ALA A 6 -8.62 15.79 -7.01
N LYS A 7 -8.29 17.08 -6.88
CA LYS A 7 -7.37 17.55 -5.83
C LYS A 7 -7.94 17.32 -4.43
N GLN A 8 -9.22 17.63 -4.23
CA GLN A 8 -9.90 17.43 -2.94
C GLN A 8 -9.97 15.95 -2.57
N GLU A 9 -10.25 15.07 -3.53
CA GLU A 9 -10.27 13.61 -3.31
C GLU A 9 -8.91 13.08 -2.81
N VAL A 10 -7.80 13.59 -3.37
CA VAL A 10 -6.45 13.24 -2.91
C VAL A 10 -6.18 13.78 -1.50
N LEU A 11 -6.55 15.04 -1.22
CA LEU A 11 -6.36 15.64 0.11
C LEU A 11 -7.15 14.92 1.19
N ASN A 12 -8.41 14.55 0.90
CA ASN A 12 -9.26 13.77 1.79
C ASN A 12 -8.60 12.44 2.14
N TYR A 13 -8.12 11.72 1.13
CA TYR A 13 -7.47 10.42 1.32
C TYR A 13 -6.21 10.54 2.17
N LEU A 14 -5.34 11.52 1.88
CA LEU A 14 -4.13 11.77 2.68
C LEU A 14 -4.47 12.09 4.14
N ASN A 15 -5.46 12.94 4.38
CA ASN A 15 -5.91 13.30 5.72
C ASN A 15 -6.45 12.06 6.49
N VAL A 16 -7.19 11.18 5.83
CA VAL A 16 -7.64 9.91 6.42
C VAL A 16 -6.46 9.03 6.82
N LEU A 17 -5.44 8.89 5.95
CA LEU A 17 -4.26 8.08 6.26
C LEU A 17 -3.42 8.66 7.42
N GLU A 18 -3.30 9.97 7.51
CA GLU A 18 -2.59 10.65 8.60
C GLU A 18 -3.28 10.47 9.96
N ASN A 19 -4.60 10.31 9.96
CA ASN A 19 -5.46 10.20 11.14
C ASN A 19 -6.14 8.82 11.25
N ILE A 20 -5.52 7.78 10.69
CA ILE A 20 -6.13 6.45 10.54
C ILE A 20 -6.54 5.83 11.88
N ASP A 21 -5.85 6.17 12.97
CA ASP A 21 -6.12 5.73 14.33
C ASP A 21 -7.49 6.16 14.88
N ARG A 22 -8.09 7.20 14.29
CA ARG A 22 -9.40 7.76 14.71
C ARG A 22 -10.61 6.99 14.20
N TYR A 23 -10.40 5.95 13.38
CA TYR A 23 -11.46 5.13 12.79
C TYR A 23 -11.56 3.75 13.45
N GLN A 24 -11.11 3.64 14.68
CA GLN A 24 -11.23 2.44 15.51
C GLN A 24 -11.36 2.83 16.97
N LYS A 25 -11.77 1.88 17.81
CA LYS A 25 -11.67 1.98 19.25
C LYS A 25 -11.25 0.62 19.82
N ASP A 26 -10.19 0.61 20.61
CA ASP A 26 -9.64 -0.59 21.26
C ASP A 26 -9.40 -1.76 20.27
N GLY A 27 -8.91 -1.43 19.07
CA GLY A 27 -8.66 -2.39 17.98
C GLY A 27 -9.92 -2.88 17.26
N LYS A 28 -11.10 -2.32 17.57
CA LYS A 28 -12.38 -2.70 16.96
C LYS A 28 -12.91 -1.64 16.00
N ILE A 29 -13.51 -2.10 14.92
CA ILE A 29 -14.15 -1.27 13.90
C ILE A 29 -15.67 -1.39 14.05
N THR A 30 -16.39 -0.29 14.00
CA THR A 30 -17.85 -0.26 14.14
C THR A 30 -18.46 0.35 12.90
N GLU A 31 -19.78 0.24 12.76
CA GLU A 31 -20.53 0.85 11.67
C GLU A 31 -20.26 2.35 11.57
N ASN A 32 -20.34 3.04 12.72
CA ASN A 32 -20.02 4.47 12.81
C ASN A 32 -18.60 4.80 12.34
N HIS A 33 -17.61 3.93 12.60
CA HIS A 33 -16.26 4.13 12.10
C HIS A 33 -16.20 4.06 10.57
N ILE A 34 -16.91 3.11 9.94
CA ILE A 34 -16.95 2.97 8.47
C ILE A 34 -17.71 4.15 7.84
N LEU A 35 -18.84 4.55 8.43
CA LEU A 35 -19.61 5.71 7.95
C LEU A 35 -18.78 7.01 8.04
N LYS A 36 -18.07 7.20 9.15
CA LYS A 36 -17.16 8.34 9.33
C LYS A 36 -15.98 8.29 8.36
N LEU A 37 -15.38 7.11 8.16
CA LEU A 37 -14.31 6.90 7.19
C LEU A 37 -14.75 7.31 5.79
N HIS A 38 -15.92 6.84 5.37
CA HIS A 38 -16.50 7.22 4.09
C HIS A 38 -16.73 8.72 4.00
N ARG A 39 -17.37 9.34 5.01
CA ARG A 39 -17.60 10.79 5.06
C ARG A 39 -16.31 11.58 4.84
N ASP A 40 -15.25 11.25 5.57
CA ASP A 40 -13.99 11.97 5.48
C ASP A 40 -13.28 11.74 4.14
N ILE A 41 -13.40 10.54 3.56
CA ILE A 41 -12.90 10.21 2.21
C ILE A 41 -13.63 11.01 1.13
N THR A 42 -14.94 11.21 1.27
CA THR A 42 -15.79 11.81 0.23
C THR A 42 -16.14 13.27 0.45
N LYS A 43 -15.67 13.88 1.54
CA LYS A 43 -15.98 15.26 1.93
C LYS A 43 -15.82 16.25 0.78
N GLU A 44 -16.90 16.95 0.44
CA GLU A 44 -16.97 17.98 -0.62
C GLU A 44 -16.62 17.45 -2.03
N THR A 45 -16.78 16.14 -2.26
CA THR A 45 -16.47 15.51 -3.56
C THR A 45 -17.64 14.77 -4.18
N LEU A 46 -18.73 14.56 -3.42
CA LEU A 46 -19.95 13.95 -3.92
C LEU A 46 -20.84 14.99 -4.61
N GLU A 47 -21.68 14.53 -5.53
CA GLU A 47 -22.68 15.38 -6.19
C GLU A 47 -23.76 15.86 -5.20
N ASN A 48 -24.11 15.01 -4.23
CA ASN A 48 -24.98 15.36 -3.11
C ASN A 48 -24.25 15.15 -1.78
N PRO A 49 -23.97 16.23 -1.03
CA PRO A 49 -23.31 16.15 0.28
C PRO A 49 -24.05 15.29 1.32
N GLU A 50 -25.37 15.13 1.20
CA GLU A 50 -26.16 14.30 2.12
C GLU A 50 -25.81 12.80 2.03
N TRP A 51 -25.12 12.37 0.96
CA TRP A 51 -24.65 10.99 0.81
C TRP A 51 -23.35 10.71 1.60
N GLU A 52 -22.71 11.74 2.15
CA GLU A 52 -21.43 11.59 2.85
C GLU A 52 -21.57 10.86 4.20
N GLY A 53 -21.20 9.58 4.18
CA GLY A 53 -21.20 8.71 5.35
C GLY A 53 -22.59 8.21 5.69
N ARG A 54 -23.41 7.97 4.66
CA ARG A 54 -24.72 7.34 4.76
C ARG A 54 -24.82 6.21 3.74
N TYR A 55 -25.44 5.11 4.13
CA TYR A 55 -25.73 4.05 3.18
C TYR A 55 -26.68 4.53 2.10
N ARG A 56 -26.53 3.94 0.91
CA ARG A 56 -27.42 4.22 -0.22
C ARG A 56 -28.81 3.68 0.06
N GLU A 57 -29.81 4.46 -0.31
CA GLU A 57 -31.22 4.06 -0.33
C GLU A 57 -31.71 3.75 -1.75
N ILE A 58 -30.77 3.75 -2.72
CA ILE A 58 -31.04 3.52 -4.13
C ILE A 58 -30.17 2.37 -4.65
N GLN A 59 -30.66 1.72 -5.70
CA GLN A 59 -29.85 0.76 -6.45
C GLN A 59 -28.76 1.50 -7.22
N VAL A 60 -27.55 0.97 -7.19
CA VAL A 60 -26.40 1.47 -7.95
C VAL A 60 -25.85 0.38 -8.85
N TYR A 61 -25.07 0.77 -9.85
CA TYR A 61 -24.48 -0.14 -10.82
C TYR A 61 -22.98 0.16 -10.90
N VAL A 62 -22.15 -0.87 -10.74
CA VAL A 62 -20.71 -0.69 -10.86
C VAL A 62 -20.32 -0.99 -12.30
N GLY A 63 -19.72 -0.01 -12.95
CA GLY A 63 -19.48 -0.09 -14.38
C GLY A 63 -18.68 1.08 -14.91
N ASN A 64 -18.40 1.02 -16.21
CA ASN A 64 -17.79 2.12 -16.93
C ASN A 64 -18.89 3.11 -17.36
N ARG A 65 -18.93 4.29 -16.73
CA ARG A 65 -19.92 5.34 -17.02
C ARG A 65 -19.84 5.86 -18.46
N ILE A 66 -18.71 5.72 -19.14
CA ILE A 66 -18.52 6.21 -20.52
C ILE A 66 -19.05 5.20 -21.53
N THR A 67 -18.78 3.90 -21.32
CA THR A 67 -19.21 2.84 -22.25
C THR A 67 -20.58 2.26 -21.91
N GLY A 68 -21.10 2.52 -20.70
CA GLY A 68 -22.33 1.90 -20.19
C GLY A 68 -22.15 0.44 -19.76
N GLU A 69 -20.92 -0.10 -19.81
CA GLU A 69 -20.65 -1.48 -19.41
C GLU A 69 -20.89 -1.67 -17.92
N ILE A 70 -21.84 -2.54 -17.57
CA ILE A 70 -22.08 -2.96 -16.18
C ILE A 70 -21.10 -4.09 -15.86
N ILE A 71 -20.21 -3.83 -14.90
CA ILE A 71 -19.23 -4.79 -14.40
C ILE A 71 -19.90 -5.72 -13.38
N PHE A 72 -20.63 -5.17 -12.41
CA PHE A 72 -21.46 -5.96 -11.49
C PHE A 72 -22.60 -5.12 -10.89
N ILE A 73 -23.64 -5.81 -10.42
CA ILE A 73 -24.79 -5.23 -9.73
C ILE A 73 -24.67 -5.60 -8.25
N PRO A 74 -24.45 -4.63 -7.35
CA PRO A 74 -24.46 -4.88 -5.91
C PRO A 74 -25.83 -5.32 -5.39
N PRO A 75 -25.90 -5.85 -4.15
CA PRO A 75 -27.15 -6.21 -3.48
C PRO A 75 -28.18 -5.07 -3.42
N SER A 76 -29.42 -5.37 -3.06
CA SER A 76 -30.47 -4.36 -2.90
C SER A 76 -30.10 -3.36 -1.79
N PRO A 77 -30.46 -2.06 -1.89
CA PRO A 77 -30.18 -1.10 -0.82
C PRO A 77 -30.77 -1.52 0.55
N GLU A 78 -31.89 -2.24 0.55
CA GLU A 78 -32.54 -2.77 1.76
C GLU A 78 -31.68 -3.82 2.49
N ASP A 79 -30.83 -4.55 1.75
CA ASP A 79 -29.95 -5.58 2.30
C ASP A 79 -28.67 -4.99 2.90
N VAL A 80 -28.27 -3.78 2.48
CA VAL A 80 -26.99 -3.15 2.85
C VAL A 80 -26.78 -3.08 4.37
N PRO A 81 -27.74 -2.61 5.20
CA PRO A 81 -27.54 -2.55 6.64
C PRO A 81 -27.31 -3.91 7.29
N PHE A 82 -27.93 -4.98 6.78
CA PHE A 82 -27.77 -6.33 7.30
C PHE A 82 -26.42 -6.92 6.90
N LEU A 83 -26.04 -6.79 5.63
CA LEU A 83 -24.76 -7.26 5.12
C LEU A 83 -23.58 -6.55 5.80
N MET A 84 -23.68 -5.22 6.00
CA MET A 84 -22.65 -4.46 6.72
C MET A 84 -22.55 -4.88 8.18
N ARG A 85 -23.68 -5.16 8.84
CA ARG A 85 -23.68 -5.68 10.21
C ARG A 85 -22.97 -7.02 10.32
N ASP A 86 -23.27 -7.95 9.41
CA ASP A 86 -22.64 -9.28 9.39
C ASP A 86 -21.14 -9.19 9.08
N PHE A 87 -20.76 -8.35 8.11
CA PHE A 87 -19.37 -8.09 7.79
C PHE A 87 -18.61 -7.51 9.00
N ILE A 88 -19.16 -6.50 9.68
CA ILE A 88 -18.54 -5.88 10.86
C ILE A 88 -18.45 -6.89 12.01
N LYS A 89 -19.47 -7.73 12.20
CA LYS A 89 -19.45 -8.80 13.19
C LYS A 89 -18.32 -9.79 12.91
N TRP A 90 -18.16 -10.23 11.67
CA TRP A 90 -17.05 -11.09 11.26
C TRP A 90 -15.69 -10.40 11.48
N LEU A 91 -15.55 -9.14 11.09
CA LEU A 91 -14.29 -8.39 11.20
C LEU A 91 -13.77 -8.30 12.64
N ASN A 92 -14.68 -8.22 13.61
CA ASN A 92 -14.36 -8.17 15.05
C ASN A 92 -14.41 -9.54 15.75
N SER A 93 -14.57 -10.64 15.01
CA SER A 93 -14.68 -11.99 15.57
C SER A 93 -13.32 -12.61 15.89
N GLU A 94 -13.32 -13.63 16.75
CA GLU A 94 -12.11 -14.44 17.00
C GLU A 94 -11.61 -15.17 15.75
N GLU A 95 -12.52 -15.58 14.87
CA GLU A 95 -12.18 -16.22 13.60
C GLU A 95 -11.31 -15.30 12.76
N SER A 96 -11.76 -14.06 12.58
CA SER A 96 -10.98 -13.05 11.86
C SER A 96 -9.65 -12.76 12.56
N SER A 97 -9.62 -12.70 13.90
CA SER A 97 -8.38 -12.46 14.66
C SER A 97 -7.30 -13.53 14.48
N LYS A 98 -7.69 -14.77 14.12
CA LYS A 98 -6.75 -15.88 13.85
C LYS A 98 -6.13 -15.81 12.45
N LEU A 99 -6.71 -15.05 11.54
CA LEU A 99 -6.22 -14.89 10.17
C LEU A 99 -5.07 -13.89 10.09
N HIS A 100 -4.17 -14.12 9.12
CA HIS A 100 -3.07 -13.19 8.84
C HIS A 100 -3.61 -11.79 8.49
N PRO A 101 -3.04 -10.68 9.00
CA PRO A 101 -3.57 -9.33 8.81
C PRO A 101 -3.82 -8.94 7.35
N VAL A 102 -2.93 -9.33 6.44
CA VAL A 102 -3.06 -9.08 4.99
C VAL A 102 -4.28 -9.79 4.39
N LEU A 103 -4.61 -10.99 4.86
CA LEU A 103 -5.81 -11.69 4.40
C LEU A 103 -7.06 -10.99 4.90
N VAL A 104 -7.10 -10.57 6.17
CA VAL A 104 -8.25 -9.83 6.70
C VAL A 104 -8.44 -8.50 5.99
N ALA A 105 -7.35 -7.79 5.65
CA ALA A 105 -7.42 -6.57 4.86
C ALA A 105 -7.97 -6.84 3.46
N GLY A 106 -7.53 -7.92 2.80
CA GLY A 106 -8.02 -8.34 1.49
C GLY A 106 -9.50 -8.72 1.50
N ILE A 107 -9.94 -9.50 2.49
CA ILE A 107 -11.37 -9.87 2.66
C ILE A 107 -12.19 -8.61 2.94
N SER A 108 -11.72 -7.73 3.82
CA SER A 108 -12.42 -6.47 4.16
C SER A 108 -12.57 -5.54 2.96
N HIS A 109 -11.55 -5.46 2.11
CA HIS A 109 -11.63 -4.73 0.85
C HIS A 109 -12.70 -5.33 -0.06
N TYR A 110 -12.66 -6.65 -0.26
CA TYR A 110 -13.63 -7.34 -1.10
C TYR A 110 -15.07 -7.16 -0.62
N GLU A 111 -15.32 -7.42 0.67
CA GLU A 111 -16.68 -7.34 1.23
C GLU A 111 -17.26 -5.93 1.09
N LEU A 112 -16.48 -4.87 1.36
CA LEU A 112 -16.98 -3.51 1.17
C LEU A 112 -17.29 -3.22 -0.31
N VAL A 113 -16.45 -3.69 -1.23
CA VAL A 113 -16.69 -3.51 -2.68
C VAL A 113 -17.92 -4.29 -3.13
N ARG A 114 -18.07 -5.54 -2.69
CA ARG A 114 -19.19 -6.44 -3.01
C ARG A 114 -20.52 -5.89 -2.51
N ILE A 115 -20.59 -5.51 -1.23
CA ILE A 115 -21.80 -4.93 -0.61
C ILE A 115 -22.12 -3.59 -1.25
N HIS A 116 -21.08 -2.82 -1.57
CA HIS A 116 -21.16 -1.50 -2.20
C HIS A 116 -22.11 -0.54 -1.46
N PRO A 117 -21.87 -0.28 -0.15
CA PRO A 117 -22.86 0.33 0.73
C PRO A 117 -23.18 1.81 0.42
N PHE A 118 -22.35 2.51 -0.34
CA PHE A 118 -22.48 3.95 -0.61
C PHE A 118 -22.86 4.25 -2.06
N VAL A 119 -23.37 5.46 -2.33
CA VAL A 119 -23.71 5.89 -3.70
C VAL A 119 -22.46 6.10 -4.58
N ASP A 120 -21.39 6.63 -4.00
CA ASP A 120 -20.06 6.79 -4.60
C ASP A 120 -19.01 6.66 -3.48
N GLY A 121 -17.72 6.55 -3.80
CA GLY A 121 -16.65 6.50 -2.80
C GLY A 121 -16.32 5.10 -2.27
N ASN A 122 -17.05 4.05 -2.69
CA ASN A 122 -16.84 2.66 -2.22
C ASN A 122 -15.41 2.17 -2.42
N GLY A 123 -14.82 2.37 -3.61
CA GLY A 123 -13.45 1.91 -3.88
C GLY A 123 -12.37 2.60 -3.03
N ARG A 124 -12.51 3.92 -2.79
CA ARG A 124 -11.60 4.70 -1.94
C ARG A 124 -11.76 4.29 -0.47
N THR A 125 -13.00 4.10 -0.02
CA THR A 125 -13.31 3.64 1.33
C THR A 125 -12.81 2.22 1.57
N ALA A 126 -12.92 1.32 0.59
CA ALA A 126 -12.43 -0.07 0.69
C ALA A 126 -10.93 -0.13 0.92
N ARG A 127 -10.17 0.68 0.18
CA ARG A 127 -8.72 0.77 0.34
C ARG A 127 -8.33 1.39 1.68
N ALA A 128 -9.00 2.46 2.09
CA ALA A 128 -8.76 3.07 3.39
C ALA A 128 -9.09 2.10 4.54
N LEU A 129 -10.17 1.30 4.41
CA LEU A 129 -10.54 0.27 5.37
C LEU A 129 -9.51 -0.86 5.43
N ALA A 130 -9.03 -1.33 4.28
CA ALA A 130 -7.96 -2.33 4.22
C ALA A 130 -6.68 -1.83 4.93
N THR A 131 -6.31 -0.57 4.71
CA THR A 131 -5.19 0.07 5.40
C THR A 131 -5.42 0.20 6.90
N LEU A 132 -6.63 0.58 7.33
CA LEU A 132 -7.02 0.61 8.74
C LEU A 132 -6.88 -0.78 9.39
N VAL A 133 -7.33 -1.85 8.70
CA VAL A 133 -7.20 -3.22 9.20
C VAL A 133 -5.73 -3.63 9.39
N LEU A 134 -4.85 -3.28 8.44
CA LEU A 134 -3.41 -3.52 8.60
C LEU A 134 -2.83 -2.73 9.78
N TYR A 135 -3.26 -1.48 9.95
CA TYR A 135 -2.82 -0.61 11.03
C TYR A 135 -3.20 -1.16 12.41
N ILE A 136 -4.47 -1.52 12.64
CA ILE A 136 -4.94 -2.02 13.95
C ILE A 136 -4.37 -3.39 14.32
N ARG A 137 -3.91 -4.15 13.32
CA ARG A 137 -3.31 -5.48 13.50
C ARG A 137 -1.79 -5.46 13.53
N GLU A 138 -1.20 -4.28 13.71
CA GLU A 138 0.25 -4.07 13.89
C GLU A 138 1.09 -4.66 12.75
N PHE A 139 0.53 -4.76 11.53
CA PHE A 139 1.31 -5.15 10.37
C PHE A 139 2.19 -3.95 9.99
N ASP A 140 3.48 -3.99 10.35
CA ASP A 140 4.42 -2.86 10.33
C ASP A 140 4.66 -2.29 8.91
N ILE A 141 3.81 -1.34 8.51
CA ILE A 141 3.89 -0.62 7.23
C ILE A 141 4.21 0.88 7.38
N LYS A 142 4.52 1.37 8.59
CA LYS A 142 4.82 2.80 8.88
C LYS A 142 3.97 3.81 8.08
N ARG A 143 2.68 3.55 7.89
CA ARG A 143 1.72 4.39 7.13
C ARG A 143 2.08 4.61 5.64
N PHE A 144 3.02 3.86 5.06
CA PHE A 144 3.45 4.00 3.66
C PHE A 144 2.65 3.13 2.67
N PHE A 145 1.56 2.52 3.14
CA PHE A 145 0.82 1.58 2.32
C PHE A 145 -0.15 2.31 1.40
N VAL A 146 0.25 2.45 0.14
CA VAL A 146 -0.58 2.96 -0.94
C VAL A 146 -0.86 1.80 -1.87
N LEU A 147 -2.05 1.20 -1.73
CA LEU A 147 -2.57 0.22 -2.69
C LEU A 147 -3.01 0.88 -4.01
N ASP A 148 -3.19 2.20 -4.02
CA ASP A 148 -3.73 2.95 -5.16
C ASP A 148 -2.89 2.77 -6.42
N ASP A 149 -1.56 2.89 -6.34
CA ASP A 149 -0.68 2.84 -7.53
C ASP A 149 -0.65 1.46 -8.22
N TYR A 150 -0.98 0.37 -7.51
CA TYR A 150 -1.03 -0.97 -8.10
C TYR A 150 -2.36 -1.18 -8.84
N TYR A 151 -3.48 -0.85 -8.19
CA TYR A 151 -4.80 -1.01 -8.78
C TYR A 151 -5.09 -0.05 -9.92
N ASP A 152 -4.55 1.17 -9.87
CA ASP A 152 -4.70 2.14 -10.95
C ASP A 152 -3.82 1.80 -12.17
N SER A 153 -2.72 1.04 -11.98
CA SER A 153 -1.85 0.62 -13.09
C SER A 153 -2.50 -0.41 -14.02
N ASP A 154 -3.40 -1.24 -13.50
CA ASP A 154 -4.22 -2.17 -14.29
C ASP A 154 -5.61 -2.36 -13.68
N ARG A 155 -6.51 -1.42 -14.00
CA ARG A 155 -7.91 -1.49 -13.59
C ARG A 155 -8.64 -2.71 -14.14
N ARG A 156 -8.23 -3.26 -15.29
CA ARG A 156 -8.88 -4.44 -15.87
C ARG A 156 -8.56 -5.68 -15.05
N ALA A 157 -7.29 -5.88 -14.69
CA ALA A 157 -6.87 -6.95 -13.81
C ALA A 157 -7.57 -6.88 -12.45
N TYR A 158 -7.70 -5.68 -11.87
CA TYR A 158 -8.43 -5.47 -10.61
C TYR A 158 -9.88 -5.96 -10.68
N TYR A 159 -10.65 -5.54 -11.68
CA TYR A 159 -12.04 -5.97 -11.82
C TYR A 159 -12.15 -7.45 -12.22
N ALA A 160 -11.21 -7.99 -12.98
CA ALA A 160 -11.14 -9.41 -13.28
C ALA A 160 -10.92 -10.26 -12.03
N ALA A 161 -10.03 -9.81 -11.13
CA ALA A 161 -9.79 -10.47 -9.84
C ALA A 161 -11.04 -10.43 -8.94
N LEU A 162 -11.73 -9.28 -8.85
CA LEU A 162 -13.00 -9.20 -8.11
C LEU A 162 -14.07 -10.14 -8.69
N LYS A 163 -14.18 -10.20 -10.03
CA LYS A 163 -15.12 -11.10 -10.74
C LYS A 163 -14.76 -12.58 -10.62
N SER A 164 -13.54 -12.90 -10.20
CA SER A 164 -13.12 -14.30 -10.03
C SER A 164 -13.75 -14.98 -8.83
N VAL A 165 -14.32 -14.20 -7.90
CA VAL A 165 -14.99 -14.73 -6.71
C VAL A 165 -16.40 -15.18 -7.08
N ASP A 166 -16.59 -16.49 -7.06
CA ASP A 166 -17.89 -17.12 -7.27
C ASP A 166 -18.82 -16.80 -6.09
N GLN A 167 -20.02 -16.28 -6.39
CA GLN A 167 -20.95 -15.81 -5.36
C GLN A 167 -21.66 -16.94 -4.59
N ASN A 168 -21.63 -18.17 -5.11
CA ASN A 168 -22.24 -19.33 -4.45
C ASN A 168 -21.26 -20.00 -3.48
N THR A 169 -19.98 -20.06 -3.86
CA THR A 169 -18.92 -20.69 -3.07
C THR A 169 -18.17 -19.70 -2.19
N LEU A 170 -18.21 -18.41 -2.52
CA LEU A 170 -17.42 -17.35 -1.91
C LEU A 170 -15.91 -17.66 -1.87
N ASP A 171 -15.42 -18.39 -2.88
CA ASP A 171 -14.00 -18.67 -3.00
C ASP A 171 -13.21 -17.39 -3.34
N LEU A 172 -12.57 -16.86 -2.31
CA LEU A 172 -11.77 -15.64 -2.36
C LEU A 172 -10.34 -15.88 -2.82
N THR A 173 -9.92 -17.12 -3.11
CA THR A 173 -8.52 -17.49 -3.32
C THR A 173 -7.84 -16.61 -4.37
N ARG A 174 -8.41 -16.53 -5.57
CA ARG A 174 -7.84 -15.73 -6.68
C ARG A 174 -7.81 -14.23 -6.37
N TRP A 175 -8.83 -13.73 -5.68
CA TRP A 175 -8.84 -12.34 -5.21
C TRP A 175 -7.72 -12.09 -4.19
N LEU A 176 -7.53 -13.00 -3.24
CA LEU A 176 -6.51 -12.87 -2.20
C LEU A 176 -5.10 -13.02 -2.76
N GLU A 177 -4.88 -13.89 -3.76
CA GLU A 177 -3.62 -13.95 -4.51
C GLU A 177 -3.32 -12.61 -5.18
N TYR A 178 -4.29 -12.04 -5.89
CA TYR A 178 -4.14 -10.72 -6.51
C TYR A 178 -3.89 -9.61 -5.48
N PHE A 179 -4.65 -9.60 -4.38
CA PHE A 179 -4.53 -8.60 -3.33
C PHE A 179 -3.17 -8.67 -2.64
N THR A 180 -2.71 -9.87 -2.29
CA THR A 180 -1.41 -10.10 -1.64
C THR A 180 -0.24 -9.77 -2.58
N GLU A 181 -0.37 -10.00 -3.89
CA GLU A 181 0.60 -9.54 -4.87
C GLU A 181 0.68 -8.00 -4.90
N GLY A 182 -0.47 -7.31 -4.87
CA GLY A 182 -0.51 -5.86 -4.76
C GLY A 182 0.16 -5.34 -3.49
N VAL A 183 -0.10 -5.98 -2.35
CA VAL A 183 0.57 -5.67 -1.06
C VAL A 183 2.09 -5.82 -1.20
N LYS A 184 2.56 -6.93 -1.78
CA LYS A 184 3.99 -7.21 -2.00
C LYS A 184 4.64 -6.13 -2.87
N VAL A 185 4.01 -5.77 -4.00
CA VAL A 185 4.52 -4.74 -4.91
C VAL A 185 4.59 -3.38 -4.21
N SER A 186 3.56 -2.98 -3.47
CA SER A 186 3.56 -1.70 -2.74
C SER A 186 4.67 -1.66 -1.69
N ILE A 187 4.89 -2.73 -0.92
CA ILE A 187 5.98 -2.80 0.07
C ILE A 187 7.35 -2.71 -0.61
N LEU A 188 7.55 -3.39 -1.73
CA LEU A 188 8.82 -3.34 -2.48
C LEU A 188 9.10 -1.93 -3.03
N ARG A 189 8.09 -1.22 -3.54
CA ARG A 189 8.23 0.18 -3.98
C ARG A 189 8.60 1.11 -2.83
N VAL A 190 7.98 0.95 -1.66
CA VAL A 190 8.32 1.73 -0.47
C VAL A 190 9.76 1.45 -0.05
N LYS A 191 10.17 0.18 -0.03
CA LYS A 191 11.55 -0.22 0.26
C LYS A 191 12.54 0.45 -0.70
N GLU A 192 12.29 0.40 -2.01
CA GLU A 192 13.14 1.04 -3.01
C GLU A 192 13.23 2.56 -2.81
N LYS A 193 12.11 3.24 -2.57
CA LYS A 193 12.07 4.69 -2.36
C LYS A 193 12.75 5.09 -1.06
N VAL A 194 12.57 4.34 0.04
CA VAL A 194 13.28 4.57 1.30
C VAL A 194 14.79 4.40 1.11
N LEU A 195 15.23 3.35 0.39
CA LEU A 195 16.65 3.16 0.08
C LEU A 195 17.21 4.35 -0.71
N GLN A 196 16.49 4.85 -1.72
CA GLN A 196 16.88 6.04 -2.48
C GLN A 196 16.97 7.30 -1.58
N LEU A 197 15.98 7.54 -0.73
CA LEU A 197 15.97 8.69 0.19
C LEU A 197 17.06 8.61 1.26
N SER A 198 17.38 7.43 1.76
CA SER A 198 18.50 7.21 2.69
C SER A 198 19.83 7.53 2.02
N ILE A 199 19.98 7.19 0.73
CA ILE A 199 21.14 7.58 -0.08
C ILE A 199 21.18 9.11 -0.27
N GLU A 200 20.04 9.77 -0.50
CA GLU A 200 19.94 11.23 -0.63
C GLU A 200 20.23 11.99 0.67
N LYS A 201 19.81 11.48 1.83
CA LYS A 201 20.16 12.08 3.13
C LYS A 201 21.63 11.90 3.48
N GLY A 202 22.25 10.78 3.07
CA GLY A 202 23.72 10.65 3.08
C GLY A 202 24.42 11.69 2.21
N ARG A 203 23.81 12.06 1.08
CA ARG A 203 24.30 13.14 0.18
C ARG A 203 24.11 14.54 0.73
N GLN A 204 23.04 14.83 1.49
CA GLN A 204 22.84 16.17 2.04
C GLN A 204 23.90 16.60 3.07
N ARG A 205 24.73 15.67 3.57
CA ARG A 205 25.94 16.02 4.34
C ARG A 205 27.10 16.52 3.47
N LYS A 206 27.06 16.37 2.14
CA LYS A 206 28.03 16.96 1.19
C LYS A 206 27.35 17.37 -0.13
N LYS A 207 27.15 18.69 -0.30
CA LYS A 207 26.65 19.40 -1.51
C LYS A 207 26.78 18.62 -2.83
N GLY A 208 25.64 18.34 -3.46
CA GLY A 208 25.53 17.86 -4.85
C GLY A 208 24.74 16.56 -4.95
N GLN A 209 23.70 16.51 -5.80
CA GLN A 209 23.05 15.26 -6.20
C GLN A 209 24.11 14.40 -6.90
N ILE A 210 24.68 13.45 -6.17
CA ILE A 210 25.40 12.36 -6.80
C ILE A 210 24.31 11.49 -7.48
N ALA A 211 24.57 10.79 -8.57
CA ALA A 211 23.68 9.75 -9.09
C ALA A 211 24.34 8.38 -8.81
N LEU A 212 23.63 7.44 -8.18
CA LEU A 212 24.17 6.08 -7.96
C LEU A 212 23.58 5.13 -8.98
N THR A 213 24.39 4.16 -9.39
CA THR A 213 23.91 3.03 -10.21
C THR A 213 23.20 1.98 -9.35
N GLU A 214 22.38 1.11 -9.95
CA GLU A 214 21.72 0.01 -9.22
C GLU A 214 22.70 -0.89 -8.46
N ARG A 215 23.89 -1.14 -9.02
CA ARG A 215 24.94 -1.92 -8.35
C ARG A 215 25.43 -1.21 -7.09
N GLN A 216 25.65 0.09 -7.18
CA GLN A 216 26.09 0.91 -6.04
C GLN A 216 25.04 0.97 -4.93
N MET A 217 23.74 1.02 -5.29
CA MET A 217 22.65 0.94 -4.31
C MET A 217 22.63 -0.41 -3.58
N LYS A 218 22.86 -1.53 -4.29
CA LYS A 218 22.94 -2.87 -3.68
C LYS A 218 24.12 -3.00 -2.71
N ILE A 219 25.27 -2.40 -3.03
CA ILE A 219 26.44 -2.34 -2.13
C ILE A 219 26.07 -1.61 -0.83
N ILE A 220 25.42 -0.46 -0.92
CA ILE A 220 25.00 0.33 0.26
C ILE A 220 24.01 -0.46 1.13
N GLY A 221 23.00 -1.06 0.51
CA GLY A 221 22.01 -1.87 1.24
C GLY A 221 22.66 -3.03 2.01
N PHE A 222 23.69 -3.66 1.43
CA PHE A 222 24.43 -4.72 2.11
C PHE A 222 25.19 -4.20 3.35
N ILE A 223 25.86 -3.04 3.23
CA ILE A 223 26.58 -2.41 4.36
C ILE A 223 25.59 -2.03 5.48
N GLN A 224 24.41 -1.50 5.15
CA GLN A 224 23.39 -1.16 6.16
C GLN A 224 22.94 -2.38 6.97
N GLN A 225 22.81 -3.54 6.31
CA GLN A 225 22.36 -4.77 6.96
C GLN A 225 23.46 -5.46 7.78
N HIS A 226 24.71 -5.43 7.31
CA HIS A 226 25.81 -6.22 7.88
C HIS A 226 26.90 -5.38 8.57
N GLY A 227 26.74 -4.06 8.57
CA GLY A 227 27.68 -3.08 9.14
C GLY A 227 28.94 -2.80 8.31
N LYS A 228 29.35 -3.73 7.43
CA LYS A 228 30.54 -3.59 6.57
C LYS A 228 30.45 -4.44 5.31
N ILE A 229 31.28 -4.14 4.32
CA ILE A 229 31.46 -4.96 3.12
C ILE A 229 32.93 -5.03 2.70
N THR A 230 33.37 -6.12 2.07
CA THR A 230 34.70 -6.24 1.47
C THR A 230 34.64 -6.23 -0.05
N ALA A 231 35.77 -6.01 -0.71
CA ALA A 231 35.86 -6.15 -2.18
C ALA A 231 35.53 -7.58 -2.66
N GLY A 232 35.76 -8.59 -1.81
CA GLY A 232 35.39 -9.98 -2.09
C GLY A 232 33.87 -10.17 -2.08
N ASP A 233 33.19 -9.58 -1.10
CA ASP A 233 31.73 -9.64 -1.01
C ASP A 233 31.07 -8.99 -2.24
N VAL A 234 31.58 -7.84 -2.68
CA VAL A 234 31.10 -7.15 -3.90
C VAL A 234 31.36 -8.00 -5.15
N ALA A 235 32.55 -8.59 -5.27
CA ALA A 235 32.90 -9.46 -6.40
C ALA A 235 31.96 -10.67 -6.48
N ASN A 236 31.68 -11.31 -5.34
CA ASN A 236 30.77 -12.45 -5.24
C ASN A 236 29.32 -12.04 -5.52
N MET A 237 28.87 -10.93 -4.94
CA MET A 237 27.51 -10.39 -5.06
C MET A 237 27.11 -10.13 -6.52
N PHE A 238 28.04 -9.59 -7.32
CA PHE A 238 27.76 -9.25 -8.74
C PHE A 238 28.40 -10.20 -9.75
N LYS A 239 29.09 -11.25 -9.29
CA LYS A 239 29.86 -12.18 -10.15
C LYS A 239 30.83 -11.43 -11.08
N ILE A 240 31.60 -10.50 -10.52
CA ILE A 240 32.58 -9.68 -11.25
C ILE A 240 33.99 -9.91 -10.71
N THR A 241 35.01 -9.48 -11.47
CA THR A 241 36.39 -9.53 -11.00
C THR A 241 36.59 -8.62 -9.79
N ARG A 242 37.53 -8.99 -8.91
CA ARG A 242 37.89 -8.18 -7.74
C ARG A 242 38.32 -6.76 -8.12
N GLN A 243 38.96 -6.60 -9.29
CA GLN A 243 39.37 -5.29 -9.81
C GLN A 243 38.15 -4.44 -10.22
N ALA A 244 37.13 -5.03 -10.84
CA ALA A 244 35.88 -4.33 -11.14
C ALA A 244 35.11 -3.95 -9.86
N ALA A 245 35.10 -4.83 -8.86
CA ALA A 245 34.51 -4.56 -7.54
C ALA A 245 35.21 -3.38 -6.83
N LEU A 246 36.55 -3.35 -6.84
CA LEU A 246 37.33 -2.23 -6.31
C LEU A 246 37.01 -0.92 -7.04
N LYS A 247 36.83 -0.96 -8.36
CA LYS A 247 36.46 0.24 -9.14
C LYS A 247 35.09 0.81 -8.73
N GLU A 248 34.11 -0.04 -8.44
CA GLU A 248 32.81 0.42 -7.93
C GLU A 248 32.89 0.99 -6.51
N LEU A 249 33.69 0.35 -5.64
CA LEU A 249 33.93 0.84 -4.28
C LEU A 249 34.70 2.17 -4.27
N SER A 250 35.70 2.32 -5.14
CA SER A 250 36.45 3.58 -5.32
C SER A 250 35.53 4.72 -5.72
N LYS A 251 34.60 4.51 -6.67
CA LYS A 251 33.59 5.53 -7.02
C LYS A 251 32.76 5.92 -5.79
N LEU A 252 32.28 4.96 -5.00
CA LEU A 252 31.50 5.26 -3.80
C LEU A 252 32.28 6.02 -2.72
N ILE A 253 33.61 5.80 -2.63
CA ILE A 253 34.51 6.57 -1.76
C ILE A 253 34.72 7.99 -2.29
N GLU A 254 34.97 8.16 -3.59
CA GLU A 254 35.09 9.47 -4.24
C GLU A 254 33.82 10.31 -4.06
N LEU A 255 32.67 9.64 -4.11
CA LEU A 255 31.36 10.21 -3.85
C LEU A 255 31.09 10.46 -2.35
N GLY A 256 32.00 10.07 -1.46
CA GLY A 256 31.90 10.29 -0.01
C GLY A 256 30.79 9.51 0.68
N VAL A 257 30.33 8.41 0.08
CA VAL A 257 29.22 7.59 0.60
C VAL A 257 29.71 6.50 1.54
N ILE A 258 30.90 5.95 1.27
CA ILE A 258 31.54 4.92 2.09
C ILE A 258 32.99 5.31 2.37
N GLU A 259 33.55 4.79 3.45
CA GLU A 259 34.97 4.92 3.77
C GLU A 259 35.63 3.55 3.96
N LEU A 260 36.92 3.48 3.63
CA LEU A 260 37.74 2.30 3.85
C LEU A 260 38.25 2.30 5.30
N ARG A 261 38.01 1.21 6.02
CA ARG A 261 38.57 0.93 7.35
C ARG A 261 39.43 -0.33 7.34
N GLY A 262 40.46 -0.33 8.18
CA GLY A 262 41.43 -1.42 8.28
C GLY A 262 42.53 -1.39 7.22
N LYS A 263 43.48 -2.33 7.30
CA LYS A 263 44.62 -2.49 6.37
C LYS A 263 44.84 -3.96 6.02
N GLY A 264 45.38 -4.22 4.83
CA GLY A 264 45.73 -5.57 4.38
C GLY A 264 44.53 -6.52 4.33
N ARG A 265 44.62 -7.67 5.02
CA ARG A 265 43.54 -8.67 5.09
C ARG A 265 42.31 -8.20 5.87
N GLY A 266 42.42 -7.12 6.67
CA GLY A 266 41.31 -6.55 7.44
C GLY A 266 40.59 -5.38 6.75
N ALA A 267 40.93 -5.07 5.49
CA ALA A 267 40.34 -3.97 4.74
C ALA A 267 38.85 -4.22 4.44
N HIS A 268 37.99 -3.32 4.91
CA HIS A 268 36.54 -3.35 4.69
C HIS A 268 36.00 -1.93 4.57
N TYR A 269 34.81 -1.80 3.99
CA TYR A 269 34.15 -0.53 3.72
C TYR A 269 32.91 -0.41 4.59
N VAL A 270 32.72 0.78 5.16
CA VAL A 270 31.56 1.13 5.99
C VAL A 270 30.92 2.42 5.47
N LEU A 271 29.67 2.69 5.84
CA LEU A 271 29.03 3.96 5.53
C LEU A 271 29.68 5.09 6.34
N VAL A 272 29.80 6.26 5.70
CA VAL A 272 30.26 7.51 6.34
C VAL A 272 29.14 8.15 7.18
#